data_AF-N2A6G4-F1
#
_entry.id   AF-N2A6G4-F1
#
_cell.length_a   1.000
_cell.length_b   1.000
_cell.length_c   1.000
_cell.angle_alpha   90.00
_cell.angle_beta   90.00
_cell.angle_gamma   90.00
#
_symmetry.space_group_name_H-M   'P 1'
#
loop_
_entity.id
_entity.type
_entity.pdbx_description
1 polymer ?
#
loop_
_entity_poly.entity_id
_entity_poly.type
_entity_poly.pdbx_seq_one_letter_code
_entity_poly.pdbx_strand_id
1 'polypeptide(L)'
;MDTATGHYKLYCYVSPVEPGIVVNTTQNYAYWCINRTGHIWVWNHKDYLSGKTMNEPYTSYEKKALYTRPSNLNTTYKKWYDGVYNTNWNLSGYDVHHIRPLAYGGDNTMGNLIHLEKTFHYSVTAWWKGY
;
A
#
# COMPACT_ATOMS: atom_id res chain seq x y z
N MET A 1 12.07 19.49 -15.44
CA MET A 1 12.74 18.20 -15.69
C MET A 1 12.45 17.36 -14.46
N ASP A 2 11.55 16.39 -14.59
CA ASP A 2 11.16 15.56 -13.46
C ASP A 2 12.28 14.57 -13.15
N THR A 3 12.81 14.65 -11.94
CA THR A 3 13.88 13.78 -11.46
C THR A 3 13.33 12.38 -11.19
N ALA A 4 13.86 11.39 -11.90
CA ALA A 4 13.49 9.99 -11.70
C ALA A 4 13.85 9.53 -10.27
N THR A 5 12.87 8.94 -9.57
CA THR A 5 12.90 8.67 -8.12
C THR A 5 13.49 7.30 -7.74
N GLY A 6 14.14 6.59 -8.66
CA GLY A 6 14.82 5.32 -8.37
C GLY A 6 13.90 4.09 -8.30
N HIS A 7 12.75 4.12 -8.97
CA HIS A 7 11.81 3.00 -9.07
C HIS A 7 11.57 2.61 -10.53
N TYR A 8 11.35 1.32 -10.77
CA TYR A 8 11.15 0.78 -12.11
C TYR A 8 9.69 0.35 -12.27
N LYS A 9 9.00 0.96 -13.24
CA LYS A 9 7.80 0.37 -13.83
C LYS A 9 8.23 -0.29 -15.14
N LEU A 10 8.24 -1.62 -15.17
CA LEU A 10 8.59 -2.37 -16.38
C LEU A 10 7.38 -2.40 -17.32
N TYR A 11 7.56 -1.84 -18.51
CA TYR A 11 6.70 -2.10 -19.66
C TYR A 11 7.49 -2.96 -20.64
N CYS A 12 7.13 -4.24 -20.76
CA CYS A 12 7.72 -5.12 -21.76
C CYS A 12 6.87 -5.08 -23.03
N TYR A 13 7.49 -4.66 -24.13
CA TYR A 13 6.90 -4.77 -25.46
C TYR A 13 7.62 -5.92 -26.17
N VAL A 14 6.90 -6.99 -26.47
CA VAL A 14 7.41 -8.10 -27.28
C VAL A 14 6.84 -7.94 -28.67
N SER A 15 7.71 -7.81 -29.67
CA SER A 15 7.34 -7.82 -31.09
C SER A 15 7.84 -9.13 -31.71
N PRO A 16 7.07 -9.74 -32.64
CA PRO A 16 7.52 -10.91 -33.38
C PRO A 16 8.73 -10.54 -34.26
N VAL A 17 9.69 -11.46 -34.35
CA VAL A 17 10.90 -11.33 -35.19
C VAL A 17 10.62 -11.76 -36.63
N GLU A 18 9.48 -12.41 -36.89
CA GLU A 18 9.14 -12.94 -38.21
C GLU A 18 8.46 -11.90 -39.12
N PRO A 19 8.88 -11.76 -40.38
CA PRO A 19 8.22 -10.89 -41.35
C PRO A 19 6.78 -11.34 -41.60
N GLY A 20 5.80 -10.47 -41.33
CA GLY A 20 4.40 -10.68 -41.72
C GLY A 20 3.39 -10.84 -40.58
N ILE A 21 3.80 -10.82 -39.31
CA ILE A 21 2.86 -10.83 -38.18
C ILE A 21 2.48 -9.40 -37.76
N VAL A 22 1.19 -9.07 -37.84
CA VAL A 22 0.63 -7.82 -37.31
C VAL A 22 0.10 -8.07 -35.89
N VAL A 23 0.73 -7.46 -34.88
CA VAL A 23 0.26 -7.52 -33.49
C VAL A 23 -0.85 -6.47 -33.28
N ASN A 24 -2.10 -6.83 -33.59
CA ASN A 24 -3.25 -5.92 -33.53
C ASN A 24 -3.91 -5.77 -32.15
N THR A 25 -3.29 -6.28 -31.09
CA THR A 25 -3.86 -6.21 -29.74
C THR A 25 -2.78 -5.92 -28.71
N THR A 26 -2.98 -4.89 -27.88
CA THR A 26 -2.21 -4.65 -26.67
C THR A 26 -2.28 -5.88 -25.77
N GLN A 27 -1.18 -6.61 -25.65
CA GLN A 27 -1.04 -7.68 -24.66
C GLN A 27 -0.70 -7.03 -23.32
N ASN A 28 -1.64 -7.06 -22.38
CA ASN A 28 -1.40 -6.59 -21.01
C ASN A 28 -0.59 -7.66 -20.28
N TYR A 29 0.72 -7.43 -20.15
CA TYR A 29 1.56 -8.26 -19.29
C TYR A 29 1.29 -7.92 -17.82
N ALA A 30 1.42 -8.93 -16.95
CA ALA A 30 1.37 -8.76 -15.51
C ALA A 30 2.41 -7.71 -15.09
N TYR A 31 1.97 -6.69 -14.35
CA TYR A 31 2.87 -5.76 -13.69
C TYR A 31 2.95 -6.13 -12.21
N TRP A 32 4.12 -5.95 -11.61
CA TRP A 32 4.34 -6.10 -10.19
C TRP A 32 4.83 -4.78 -9.63
N CYS A 33 4.25 -4.31 -8.53
CA CYS A 33 4.85 -3.22 -7.76
C CYS A 33 6.01 -3.78 -6.94
N ILE A 34 7.22 -3.33 -7.29
CA ILE A 34 8.47 -3.77 -6.68
C ILE A 34 9.11 -2.57 -6.00
N ASN A 35 9.49 -2.73 -4.73
CA ASN A 35 10.23 -1.69 -4.03
C ASN A 35 11.71 -1.64 -4.49
N ARG A 36 12.50 -0.66 -4.02
CA ARG A 36 13.90 -0.48 -4.43
C ARG A 36 14.82 -1.62 -4.01
N THR A 37 14.38 -2.51 -3.13
CA THR A 37 15.13 -3.67 -2.67
C THR A 37 14.68 -4.97 -3.33
N GLY A 38 13.83 -4.90 -4.37
CA GLY A 38 13.41 -6.06 -5.15
C GLY A 38 12.24 -6.85 -4.55
N HIS A 39 11.60 -6.37 -3.48
CA HIS A 39 10.46 -7.05 -2.90
C HIS A 39 9.17 -6.68 -3.64
N ILE A 40 8.43 -7.71 -4.06
CA ILE A 40 7.14 -7.57 -4.73
C ILE A 40 6.05 -7.31 -3.69
N TRP A 41 5.15 -6.38 -3.98
CA TRP A 41 3.91 -6.22 -3.24
C TRP A 41 2.98 -7.40 -3.52
N VAL A 42 2.78 -8.27 -2.53
CA VAL A 42 1.98 -9.51 -2.65
C VAL A 42 0.71 -9.49 -1.81
N TRP A 43 0.39 -8.35 -1.22
CA TRP A 43 -0.66 -8.27 -0.21
C TRP A 43 -1.91 -7.57 -0.72
N ASN A 44 -3.07 -8.12 -0.36
CA ASN A 44 -4.34 -7.42 -0.45
C ASN A 44 -5.08 -7.67 0.86
N HIS A 45 -5.57 -6.60 1.47
CA HIS A 45 -6.39 -6.70 2.66
C HIS A 45 -7.58 -5.78 2.55
N LYS A 46 -8.74 -6.31 2.92
CA LYS A 46 -9.99 -5.57 3.04
C LYS A 46 -10.52 -5.77 4.45
N ASP A 47 -10.76 -4.66 5.14
CA ASP A 47 -11.62 -4.69 6.30
C ASP A 47 -13.08 -4.77 5.85
N TYR A 48 -13.80 -5.80 6.28
CA TYR A 48 -15.16 -6.06 5.82
C TYR A 48 -16.18 -5.07 6.39
N LEU A 49 -15.99 -4.57 7.61
CA LEU A 49 -16.94 -3.63 8.21
C LEU A 49 -16.75 -2.22 7.66
N SER A 50 -15.51 -1.73 7.57
CA SER A 50 -15.25 -0.39 7.05
C SER A 50 -15.16 -0.31 5.53
N GLY A 51 -15.06 -1.45 4.84
CA GLY A 51 -14.81 -1.51 3.40
C GLY A 51 -13.45 -0.97 2.96
N LYS A 52 -12.58 -0.58 3.90
CA LYS A 52 -11.26 -0.02 3.59
C LYS A 52 -10.38 -1.12 3.03
N THR A 53 -9.58 -0.77 2.05
CA THR A 53 -8.64 -1.69 1.42
C THR A 53 -7.22 -1.16 1.54
N MET A 54 -6.30 -2.07 1.78
CA MET A 54 -4.88 -1.84 1.60
C MET A 54 -4.48 -2.53 0.30
N ASN A 55 -4.55 -1.76 -0.77
CA ASN A 55 -4.16 -2.18 -2.11
C ASN A 55 -2.69 -1.88 -2.34
N GLU A 56 -2.22 -2.32 -3.51
CA GLU A 56 -0.93 -1.91 -4.04
C GLU A 56 -0.77 -0.38 -3.97
N PRO A 57 0.35 0.13 -3.42
CA PRO A 57 0.59 1.56 -3.35
C PRO A 57 0.97 2.11 -4.71
N TYR A 58 0.61 3.37 -4.97
CA TYR A 58 1.17 4.09 -6.12
C TYR A 58 2.69 4.17 -5.96
N THR A 59 3.45 4.01 -7.04
CA THR A 59 4.92 4.09 -7.05
C THR A 59 5.45 5.53 -7.20
N SER A 60 4.56 6.51 -7.21
CA SER A 60 4.87 7.93 -7.43
C SER A 60 4.82 8.78 -6.16
N TYR A 61 4.65 8.19 -4.97
CA TYR A 61 4.62 8.98 -3.75
C TYR A 61 5.99 9.57 -3.44
N GLU A 62 6.01 10.89 -3.25
CA GLU A 62 7.19 11.59 -2.77
C GLU A 62 7.44 11.28 -1.30
N LYS A 63 8.72 11.10 -0.93
CA LYS A 63 9.14 10.94 0.45
C LYS A 63 9.12 12.30 1.17
N LYS A 64 7.95 12.68 1.67
CA LYS A 64 7.71 13.94 2.38
C LYS A 64 6.70 13.74 3.50
N ALA A 65 7.20 13.70 4.74
CA ALA A 65 6.33 13.63 5.92
C ALA A 65 5.69 15.00 6.21
N LEU A 66 4.36 15.01 6.35
CA LEU A 66 3.58 16.20 6.71
C LEU A 66 3.06 16.14 8.15
N TYR A 67 2.99 14.94 8.73
CA TYR A 67 2.44 14.69 10.06
C TYR A 67 3.30 13.70 10.82
N THR A 68 3.23 13.78 12.15
CA THR A 68 3.83 12.80 13.06
C THR A 68 2.76 11.86 13.61
N ARG A 69 3.13 10.60 13.89
CA ARG A 69 2.20 9.62 14.47
C ARG A 69 1.96 9.99 15.93
N PRO A 70 0.70 10.19 16.36
CA PRO A 70 0.41 10.39 17.78
C PRO A 70 0.57 9.09 18.55
N SER A 71 1.10 9.15 19.77
CA SER A 71 1.40 7.97 20.60
C SER A 71 0.15 7.14 20.96
N ASN A 72 -1.02 7.77 20.99
CA ASN A 72 -2.30 7.14 21.32
C ASN A 72 -3.11 6.71 20.09
N LEU A 73 -2.54 6.68 18.87
CA LEU A 73 -3.28 6.41 17.62
C LEU A 73 -4.11 5.12 17.68
N ASN A 74 -3.54 4.03 18.21
CA ASN A 74 -4.22 2.74 18.28
C ASN A 74 -5.48 2.82 19.16
N THR A 75 -5.38 3.46 20.32
CA THR A 75 -6.51 3.66 21.24
C THR A 75 -7.58 4.53 20.62
N THR A 76 -7.18 5.65 19.98
CA THR A 76 -8.10 6.59 19.32
C THR A 76 -8.83 5.92 18.16
N TYR A 77 -8.11 5.21 17.31
CA TYR A 77 -8.68 4.47 16.18
C TYR A 77 -9.66 3.39 16.66
N LYS A 78 -9.29 2.59 17.66
CA LYS A 78 -10.17 1.55 18.21
C LYS A 78 -11.47 2.13 18.73
N LYS A 79 -11.39 3.18 19.55
CA LYS A 79 -12.60 3.84 20.10
C LYS A 79 -13.52 4.35 19.00
N TRP A 80 -12.94 4.96 17.96
CA TRP A 80 -13.70 5.39 16.79
C TRP A 80 -14.33 4.21 16.05
N TYR A 81 -13.55 3.17 15.78
CA TYR A 81 -13.97 2.00 15.00
C TYR A 81 -15.09 1.22 15.72
N ASP A 82 -14.93 0.94 17.00
CA ASP A 82 -15.94 0.30 17.85
C ASP A 82 -17.25 1.09 17.85
N GLY A 83 -17.16 2.42 17.95
CA GLY A 83 -18.33 3.30 17.94
C GLY A 83 -19.04 3.37 16.58
N VAL A 84 -18.30 3.43 15.48
CA VAL A 84 -18.87 3.52 14.12
C VAL A 84 -19.49 2.21 13.67
N TYR A 85 -18.85 1.08 13.99
CA TYR A 85 -19.26 -0.24 13.50
C TYR A 85 -19.96 -1.10 14.55
N ASN A 86 -20.23 -0.53 15.74
CA ASN A 86 -20.85 -1.23 16.88
C ASN A 86 -20.14 -2.55 17.22
N THR A 87 -18.83 -2.49 17.40
CA THR A 87 -18.00 -3.66 17.72
C THR A 87 -17.35 -3.52 19.08
N ASN A 88 -16.86 -4.64 19.63
CA ASN A 88 -15.98 -4.66 20.79
C ASN A 88 -14.72 -5.43 20.47
N TRP A 89 -14.01 -4.96 19.45
CA TRP A 89 -12.87 -5.67 18.88
C TRP A 89 -11.67 -5.65 19.84
N ASN A 90 -10.94 -6.76 19.90
CA ASN A 90 -9.73 -6.90 20.73
C ASN A 90 -8.47 -6.52 19.94
N LEU A 91 -7.79 -5.45 20.36
CA LEU A 91 -6.55 -4.97 19.75
C LEU A 91 -5.33 -5.89 19.95
N SER A 92 -5.36 -6.86 20.86
CA SER A 92 -4.15 -7.61 21.25
C SER A 92 -3.42 -8.30 20.08
N GLY A 93 -4.17 -8.76 19.07
CA GLY A 93 -3.62 -9.40 17.86
C GLY A 93 -3.33 -8.47 16.69
N TYR A 94 -3.60 -7.16 16.83
CA TYR A 94 -3.63 -6.23 15.71
C TYR A 94 -2.88 -4.93 16.00
N ASP A 95 -2.41 -4.29 14.94
CA ASP A 95 -1.86 -2.94 14.97
C ASP A 95 -2.53 -2.04 13.93
N VAL A 96 -2.54 -0.73 14.22
CA VAL A 96 -3.10 0.27 13.31
C VAL A 96 -2.02 0.74 12.34
N HIS A 97 -2.24 0.44 11.06
CA HIS A 97 -1.40 0.82 9.94
C HIS A 97 -1.97 2.03 9.20
N HIS A 98 -1.08 2.83 8.63
CA HIS A 98 -1.44 3.91 7.71
C HIS A 98 -1.50 3.35 6.28
N ILE A 99 -2.65 3.42 5.60
CA ILE A 99 -2.82 2.92 4.22
C ILE A 99 -1.78 3.56 3.29
N ARG A 100 -1.69 4.89 3.32
CA ARG A 100 -0.52 5.64 2.84
C ARG A 100 0.34 6.02 4.05
N PRO A 101 1.60 5.58 4.15
CA PRO A 101 2.43 5.92 5.30
C PRO A 101 2.71 7.42 5.41
N LEU A 102 2.90 7.90 6.64
CA LEU A 102 3.22 9.30 6.93
C LEU A 102 4.49 9.77 6.20
N ALA A 103 5.52 8.90 6.11
CA ALA A 103 6.78 9.20 5.42
C ALA A 103 6.60 9.59 3.94
N TYR A 104 5.48 9.19 3.34
CA TYR A 104 5.17 9.40 1.94
C TYR A 104 3.94 10.29 1.74
N GLY A 105 3.61 11.15 2.72
CA GLY A 105 2.53 12.13 2.62
C GLY A 105 1.14 11.65 3.04
N GLY A 106 1.03 10.52 3.73
CA GLY A 106 -0.20 10.13 4.41
C GLY A 106 -0.47 10.95 5.67
N ASP A 107 -1.70 10.89 6.19
CA ASP A 107 -2.16 11.62 7.38
C ASP A 107 -2.67 10.68 8.49
N ASN A 108 -3.09 11.24 9.63
CA ASN A 108 -3.64 10.48 10.76
C ASN A 108 -5.18 10.36 10.74
N THR A 109 -5.84 10.65 9.62
CA THR A 109 -7.29 10.58 9.53
C THR A 109 -7.76 9.12 9.56
N MET A 110 -8.95 8.85 10.11
CA MET A 110 -9.52 7.49 10.14
C MET A 110 -9.75 6.91 8.72
N GLY A 111 -9.78 7.77 7.69
CA GLY A 111 -9.80 7.36 6.29
C GLY A 111 -8.51 6.69 5.86
N ASN A 112 -7.36 7.17 6.34
CA ASN A 112 -6.02 6.66 6.03
C ASN A 112 -5.55 5.57 6.99
N LEU A 113 -6.39 5.11 7.92
CA LEU A 113 -6.02 4.09 8.91
C LEU A 113 -6.77 2.78 8.67
N ILE A 114 -6.05 1.68 8.81
CA ILE A 114 -6.58 0.32 8.75
C ILE A 114 -5.90 -0.55 9.80
N HIS A 115 -6.64 -1.46 10.41
CA HIS A 115 -6.06 -2.40 11.35
C HIS A 115 -5.60 -3.66 10.62
N LEU A 116 -4.43 -4.15 10.99
CA LEU A 116 -3.82 -5.33 10.41
C LEU A 116 -3.41 -6.29 11.52
N GLU A 117 -3.49 -7.59 11.26
CA GLU A 117 -2.87 -8.58 12.16
C GLU A 117 -1.37 -8.26 12.29
N LYS A 118 -0.79 -8.42 13.47
CA LYS A 118 0.59 -7.97 13.76
C LYS A 118 1.64 -8.54 12.81
N THR A 119 1.54 -9.81 12.45
CA THR A 119 2.48 -10.45 11.52
C THR A 119 2.38 -9.85 10.11
N PHE A 120 1.15 -9.60 9.67
CA PHE A 120 0.86 -8.94 8.41
C PHE A 120 1.33 -7.48 8.41
N HIS A 121 1.04 -6.74 9.48
CA HIS A 121 1.53 -5.37 9.71
C HIS A 121 3.05 -5.28 9.58
N TYR A 122 3.78 -6.21 10.20
CA TYR A 122 5.24 -6.27 10.13
C TYR A 122 5.73 -6.45 8.69
N SER A 123 5.09 -7.34 7.93
CA SER A 123 5.46 -7.66 6.55
C SER A 123 5.29 -6.46 5.61
N VAL A 124 4.16 -5.77 5.75
CA VAL A 124 3.86 -4.54 4.99
C VAL A 124 4.81 -3.42 5.36
N THR A 125 5.06 -3.22 6.66
CA THR A 125 6.02 -2.23 7.14
C THR A 125 7.42 -2.50 6.60
N ALA A 126 7.84 -3.77 6.53
CA ALA A 126 9.13 -4.15 5.98
C ALA A 126 9.24 -3.81 4.49
N TRP A 127 8.18 -4.03 3.71
CA TRP A 127 8.14 -3.65 2.30
C TRP A 127 8.31 -2.13 2.11
N TRP A 128 7.62 -1.32 2.91
CA TRP A 128 7.75 0.14 2.87
C TRP A 128 9.14 0.66 3.22
N LYS A 129 9.98 -0.09 3.95
CA LYS A 129 11.39 0.31 4.19
C LYS A 129 12.19 0.38 2.89
N GLY A 130 11.83 -0.43 1.89
CA GLY A 130 12.43 -0.43 0.56
C GLY A 130 11.72 0.49 -0.44
N TYR A 131 10.56 1.08 -0.08
CA TYR A 131 9.87 2.05 -0.94
C TYR A 131 10.72 3.32 -1.03
#